data_AF-A0A379FQ17-F1
#
_entry.id   AF-A0A379FQ17-F1
#
_cell.length_a   1.000
_cell.length_b   1.000
_cell.length_c   1.000
_cell.angle_alpha   90.00
_cell.angle_beta   90.00
_cell.angle_gamma   90.00
#
_symmetry.space_group_name_H-M   'P 1'
#
loop_
_entity.id
_entity.type
_entity.pdbx_description
1 polymer ?
#
loop_
_entity_poly.entity_id
_entity_poly.type
_entity_poly.pdbx_seq_one_letter_code
_entity_poly.pdbx_strand_id
1 'polypeptide(L)' 'METWMYLSQGFEVALVPQNILIALIGCFIGTIVGMLPGLGQLMVSLFCYRWPLHLNYRPSLH' A
#
# COMPACT_ATOMS: atom_id res chain seq x y z
N MET A 1 18.65 -24.75 11.13
CA MET A 1 19.02 -25.31 9.81
C MET A 1 17.90 -25.18 8.78
N GLU A 2 16.62 -25.07 9.17
CA GLU A 2 15.48 -25.00 8.24
C GLU A 2 15.26 -23.64 7.55
N THR A 3 15.73 -22.54 8.14
CA THR A 3 15.66 -21.19 7.54
C THR A 3 16.37 -21.09 6.20
N TRP A 4 17.47 -21.82 6.02
CA TRP A 4 18.17 -21.92 4.74
C TRP A 4 17.30 -22.56 3.65
N MET A 5 16.47 -23.53 4.02
CA MET A 5 15.56 -24.20 3.10
C MET A 5 14.38 -23.32 2.71
N TYR A 6 13.84 -22.52 3.64
CA TYR A 6 12.82 -21.52 3.32
C TYR A 6 13.35 -20.41 2.39
N LEU A 7 14.60 -19.98 2.59
CA LEU A 7 15.27 -19.04 1.69
C LEU A 7 15.48 -19.63 0.29
N SER A 8 15.94 -20.88 0.18
CA SER A 8 16.14 -21.52 -1.13
C SER A 8 14.83 -21.68 -1.90
N GLN A 9 13.74 -22.03 -1.22
CA GLN A 9 12.40 -22.11 -1.84
C GLN A 9 11.89 -20.74 -2.30
N GLY A 10 12.15 -19.68 -1.52
CA GLY A 10 11.81 -18.30 -1.93
C GLY A 10 12.63 -17.82 -3.14
N PHE A 11 13.92 -18.14 -3.18
CA PHE A 11 14.79 -17.82 -4.32
C PHE A 11 14.41 -18.59 -5.57
N GLU A 12 13.97 -19.84 -5.45
CA GLU A 12 13.49 -20.65 -6.57
C GLU A 12 12.29 -19.99 -7.28
N VAL A 13 11.30 -19.50 -6.51
CA VAL A 13 10.14 -18.78 -7.03
C VAL A 13 10.51 -17.39 -7.56
N ALA A 14 11.48 -16.71 -6.92
CA ALA A 14 11.94 -15.40 -7.35
C ALA A 14 12.80 -15.45 -8.63
N LEU A 15 13.52 -16.54 -8.88
CA LEU A 15 14.37 -16.74 -10.07
C LEU A 15 13.57 -17.11 -11.34
N VAL A 16 12.26 -17.37 -11.21
CA VAL A 16 11.39 -17.61 -12.36
C VAL A 16 11.26 -16.33 -13.19
N PRO A 17 11.53 -16.34 -14.51
CA PRO A 17 11.56 -15.14 -15.35
C PRO A 17 10.22 -14.38 -15.37
N GLN A 18 9.09 -15.09 -15.28
CA GLN A 18 7.76 -14.48 -15.15
C GLN A 18 7.63 -13.65 -13.88
N ASN A 19 8.17 -14.13 -12.76
CA ASN A 19 8.05 -13.49 -11.46
C ASN A 19 8.96 -12.26 -11.36
N ILE A 20 10.15 -12.29 -11.98
CA ILE A 20 11.04 -11.13 -12.05
C ILE A 20 10.40 -9.98 -12.83
N LEU A 21 9.74 -10.25 -13.96
CA LEU A 21 9.08 -9.20 -14.74
C LEU A 21 7.95 -8.53 -13.96
N ILE A 22 7.10 -9.31 -13.28
CA ILE A 22 6.00 -8.79 -12.45
C ILE A 22 6.57 -8.03 -11.25
N ALA A 23 7.61 -8.55 -10.60
CA ALA A 23 8.29 -7.89 -9.49
C ALA A 23 8.93 -6.55 -9.92
N LEU A 24 9.54 -6.49 -11.10
CA LEU A 24 10.11 -5.26 -11.66
C LEU A 24 9.02 -4.22 -11.90
N ILE A 25 7.91 -4.60 -12.52
CA ILE A 25 6.77 -3.71 -12.79
C ILE A 25 6.14 -3.24 -11.47
N GLY A 26 5.92 -4.14 -10.52
CA GLY A 26 5.39 -3.82 -9.20
C GLY A 26 6.31 -2.90 -8.40
N CYS A 27 7.62 -3.11 -8.48
CA CYS A 27 8.63 -2.23 -7.89
C CYS A 27 8.59 -0.85 -8.53
N PHE A 28 8.49 -0.77 -9.86
CA PHE A 28 8.42 0.50 -10.59
C PHE A 28 7.18 1.32 -10.21
N ILE A 29 6.01 0.67 -10.20
CA ILE A 29 4.74 1.29 -9.79
C ILE A 29 4.82 1.68 -8.30
N GLY A 30 5.37 0.81 -7.45
CA GLY A 30 5.54 1.08 -6.03
C GLY A 30 6.48 2.25 -5.73
N THR A 31 7.57 2.41 -6.50
CA THR A 31 8.45 3.58 -6.41
C THR A 31 7.73 4.84 -6.87
N ILE A 32 6.99 4.80 -7.98
CA ILE A 32 6.25 5.97 -8.47
C ILE A 32 5.14 6.40 -7.48
N VAL A 33 4.37 5.43 -6.97
CA VAL A 33 3.29 5.68 -6.00
C VAL A 33 3.85 6.07 -4.63
N GLY A 34 4.94 5.44 -4.20
CA GLY A 34 5.60 5.71 -2.92
C GLY A 34 6.38 7.02 -2.90
N MET A 35 6.92 7.43 -4.06
CA MET A 35 7.61 8.72 -4.21
C MET A 35 6.62 9.88 -4.34
N LEU A 36 5.36 9.64 -4.72
CA LEU A 36 4.32 10.68 -4.73
C LEU A 36 3.92 11.00 -3.27
N PRO A 37 4.49 12.04 -2.65
CA PRO A 37 4.25 12.34 -1.26
C PRO A 37 2.87 13.00 -1.19
N GLY A 38 1.81 12.19 -1.06
CA GLY A 38 0.46 12.75 -1.13
C GLY A 38 -0.70 11.78 -1.06
N LEU A 39 -0.71 10.67 -1.81
CA LEU A 39 -1.95 9.85 -1.94
C LEU A 39 -2.46 9.28 -0.60
N GLY A 40 -1.56 8.84 0.28
CA GLY A 40 -1.93 8.37 1.62
C GLY A 40 -2.43 9.50 2.54
N GLN A 41 -1.80 10.68 2.48
CA GLN A 41 -2.19 11.84 3.29
C GLN A 41 -3.47 12.49 2.79
N LEU A 42 -3.72 12.48 1.47
CA LEU A 42 -4.96 12.97 0.86
C LEU A 42 -6.15 12.14 1.32
N MET A 43 -6.05 10.80 1.36
CA MET A 43 -7.09 9.92 1.90
C MET A 43 -7.33 10.15 3.39
N VAL A 44 -6.27 10.22 4.20
CA VAL A 44 -6.39 10.49 5.64
C VAL A 44 -6.95 11.88 5.92
N SER A 45 -6.52 12.89 5.18
CA SER A 45 -7.00 14.27 5.34
C SER A 45 -8.43 14.42 4.86
N LEU A 46 -8.83 13.79 3.75
CA LEU A 46 -10.23 13.77 3.33
C LEU A 46 -11.08 13.04 4.38
N PHE A 47 -10.61 11.93 4.93
CA PHE A 47 -11.35 11.18 5.94
C PHE A 47 -11.51 11.99 7.25
N CYS A 48 -10.42 12.58 7.75
CA CYS A 48 -10.44 13.46 8.92
C CYS A 48 -11.22 14.77 8.70
N TYR A 49 -11.31 15.29 7.47
CA TYR A 49 -12.12 16.46 7.17
C TYR A 49 -13.60 16.11 6.91
N ARG A 50 -13.86 14.92 6.34
CA ARG A 50 -15.21 14.41 6.07
C ARG A 50 -15.92 13.91 7.33
N TRP A 51 -15.21 13.29 8.26
CA TRP A 51 -15.76 12.74 9.51
C TRP A 51 -16.45 13.79 10.41
N PRO A 52 -15.85 14.97 10.69
CA PRO A 52 -16.54 16.02 11.45
C PRO A 52 -17.72 16.63 10.69
N LEU A 53 -17.71 16.66 9.36
CA LEU A 53 -18.89 17.08 8.57
C LEU A 53 -20.04 16.07 8.65
N HIS A 54 -19.74 14.77 8.77
CA HIS A 54 -20.75 13.72 8.95
C HIS A 54 -21.38 13.72 10.35
N LEU A 55 -20.66 14.25 11.35
CA LEU A 55 -21.16 14.43 12.73
C LEU A 55 -21.83 15.80 12.95
N ASN A 56 -21.48 16.83 12.17
CA ASN A 56 -22.12 18.16 12.24
C ASN A 56 -23.53 18.20 11.62
N TYR A 57 -23.88 17.22 10.77
CA TYR A 57 -25.26 17.04 10.28
C TYR A 57 -26.17 16.25 11.26
N ARG A 58 -25.82 16.20 12.56
CA ARG A 58 -26.77 15.87 13.63
C ARG A 58 -27.40 17.20 14.09
N PRO A 59 -28.70 17.46 13.80
CA PRO A 59 -29.35 18.67 14.26
C PRO A 59 -29.49 18.62 15.78
N SER A 60 -28.55 19.26 16.48
CA SER A 60 -28.68 19.60 17.89
C SER A 60 -29.54 20.86 18.00
N LEU A 61 -30.85 20.69 17.81
CA LEU A 61 -31.88 21.64 18.25
C LEU A 61 -32.29 21.24 19.67
N HIS A 62 -31.57 21.78 20.65
CA HIS A 62 -32.02 21.99 22.03
C HIS A 62 -31.62 23.41 22.41
#